data_AF-A0A2V9VSE6-F1
#
_entry.id   AF-A0A2V9VSE6-F1
#
_cell.length_a   1.000
_cell.length_b   1.000
_cell.length_c   1.000
_cell.angle_alpha   90.00
_cell.angle_beta   90.00
_cell.angle_gamma   90.00
#
_symmetry.space_group_name_H-M   'P 1'
#
loop_
_entity.id
_entity.type
_entity.pdbx_description
1 polymer ?
#
loop_
_entity_poly.entity_id
_entity_poly.type
_entity_poly.pdbx_seq_one_letter_code
_entity_poly.pdbx_strand_id
1 'polypeptide(L)'
;MSFLRLPALLGVVAGCFLATAIAQQPATAPPAMQPSATNNAQSVVVDDNFIHKQFGEEFSLTPASTPFVRDIDGDGVEDMVIVARSKKPMLDAAEHSYKVVDPFYDFYGYGDPKLTSTFGSEELMEKNLVVLVIHGAGPEAWRSDSPKAKFVIINVPFKKVTVRRLQLRKRQVNGIFAEEANSSAGDSVIFWDGKQYKYQPLGTGNSDD
;
A
#
# COMPACT_ATOMS: atom_id res chain seq x y z
N MET A 1 -26.22 39.21 47.96
CA MET A 1 -25.91 40.55 47.41
C MET A 1 -26.08 40.49 45.90
N SER A 2 -26.98 41.34 45.41
CA SER A 2 -27.22 41.86 44.04
C SER A 2 -26.87 40.98 42.82
N PHE A 3 -27.85 40.38 42.14
CA PHE A 3 -28.69 40.97 41.07
C PHE A 3 -27.92 41.53 39.86
N LEU A 4 -28.04 40.87 38.71
CA LEU A 4 -28.42 41.54 37.46
C LEU A 4 -29.18 40.58 36.53
N ARG A 5 -30.29 41.08 35.97
CA ARG A 5 -31.29 40.40 35.14
C ARG A 5 -31.26 40.96 33.70
N LEU A 6 -31.64 40.09 32.74
CA LEU A 6 -32.35 40.31 31.44
C LEU A 6 -31.65 41.09 30.30
N PRO A 7 -32.09 40.99 29.01
CA PRO A 7 -33.20 40.18 28.41
C PRO A 7 -32.76 39.31 27.19
N ALA A 8 -33.37 38.15 26.90
CA ALA A 8 -34.61 37.93 26.15
C ALA A 8 -34.79 38.82 24.90
N LEU A 9 -34.46 38.28 23.71
CA LEU A 9 -35.00 38.79 22.46
C LEU A 9 -35.72 37.67 21.71
N LEU A 10 -37.04 37.81 21.68
CA LEU A 10 -38.00 37.09 20.87
C LEU A 10 -37.93 37.64 19.45
N GLY A 11 -37.74 36.78 18.45
CA GLY A 11 -37.78 37.14 17.03
C GLY A 11 -38.66 36.15 16.28
N VAL A 12 -39.96 36.43 16.19
CA VAL A 12 -40.92 35.78 15.30
C VAL A 12 -40.99 36.61 14.02
N VAL A 13 -40.62 36.05 12.87
CA VAL A 13 -41.08 36.54 11.55
C VAL A 13 -41.27 35.36 10.60
N ALA A 14 -42.55 35.16 10.24
CA ALA A 14 -43.15 34.78 8.95
C ALA A 14 -42.23 34.10 7.91
N GLY A 15 -42.57 32.92 7.36
CA GLY A 15 -43.84 32.65 6.68
C GLY A 15 -43.73 33.03 5.20
N CYS A 16 -43.08 32.19 4.40
CA CYS A 16 -43.20 32.17 2.93
C CYS A 16 -43.04 30.73 2.44
N PHE A 17 -44.16 30.02 2.34
CA PHE A 17 -44.26 28.78 1.59
C PHE A 17 -44.18 29.13 0.10
N LEU A 18 -43.01 28.91 -0.51
CA LEU A 18 -42.90 28.86 -1.97
C LEU A 18 -43.40 27.49 -2.43
N ALA A 19 -44.62 27.47 -2.95
CA ALA A 19 -45.13 26.36 -3.74
C ALA A 19 -44.40 26.31 -5.08
N THR A 20 -43.35 25.50 -5.17
CA THR A 20 -42.75 25.14 -6.46
C THR A 20 -43.66 24.12 -7.15
N ALA A 21 -44.29 24.54 -8.24
CA ALA A 21 -45.01 23.67 -9.15
C ALA A 21 -44.04 22.62 -9.71
N ILE A 22 -44.30 21.35 -9.42
CA ILE A 22 -43.59 20.21 -10.03
C ILE A 22 -44.20 20.02 -11.42
N ALA A 23 -43.51 20.48 -12.46
CA ALA A 23 -43.80 20.06 -13.82
C ALA A 23 -43.38 18.59 -13.95
N GLN A 24 -44.35 17.70 -14.18
CA GLN A 24 -44.10 16.30 -14.55
C GLN A 24 -43.40 16.27 -15.92
N GLN A 25 -42.11 16.02 -15.88
CA GLN A 25 -41.29 15.76 -17.06
C GLN A 25 -41.71 14.40 -17.65
N PRO A 26 -41.95 14.28 -18.97
CA PRO A 26 -42.21 12.99 -19.61
C PRO A 26 -41.03 12.05 -19.38
N ALA A 27 -41.32 10.82 -18.95
CA ALA A 27 -40.33 9.78 -18.75
C ALA A 27 -39.61 9.47 -20.07
N THR A 28 -38.40 9.98 -20.24
CA THR A 28 -37.47 9.52 -21.26
C THR A 28 -37.01 8.12 -20.90
N ALA A 29 -37.14 7.20 -21.86
CA ALA A 29 -36.72 5.81 -21.77
C ALA A 29 -35.29 5.67 -21.21
N PRO A 30 -34.99 4.60 -20.44
CA PRO A 30 -33.65 4.37 -19.93
C PRO A 30 -32.64 4.27 -21.09
N PRO A 31 -31.44 4.87 -20.97
CA PRO A 31 -30.41 4.72 -21.97
C PRO A 31 -30.07 3.24 -22.13
N ALA A 32 -30.03 2.80 -23.39
CA ALA A 32 -29.63 1.46 -23.78
C ALA A 32 -28.31 1.12 -23.08
N MET A 33 -28.31 -0.03 -22.38
CA MET A 33 -27.09 -0.66 -21.87
C MET A 33 -26.10 -0.74 -23.02
N GLN A 34 -25.04 0.07 -22.95
CA GLN A 34 -23.85 -0.17 -23.75
C GLN A 34 -23.37 -1.59 -23.40
N PRO A 35 -23.11 -2.45 -24.40
CA PRO A 35 -22.51 -3.74 -24.12
C PRO A 35 -21.16 -3.48 -23.44
N SER A 36 -21.06 -3.90 -22.18
CA SER A 36 -19.79 -3.96 -21.45
C SER A 36 -18.80 -4.66 -22.37
N ALA A 37 -17.78 -3.93 -22.81
CA ALA A 37 -16.64 -4.54 -23.47
C ALA A 37 -16.10 -5.59 -22.50
N THR A 38 -16.30 -6.86 -22.84
CA THR A 38 -15.59 -7.98 -22.25
C THR A 38 -14.12 -7.79 -22.65
N ASN A 39 -13.41 -6.97 -21.87
CA ASN A 39 -11.98 -6.89 -21.96
C ASN A 39 -11.46 -8.28 -21.64
N ASN A 40 -10.91 -8.91 -22.67
CA ASN A 40 -10.23 -10.18 -22.61
C ASN A 40 -8.95 -9.95 -21.81
N ALA A 41 -9.08 -9.89 -20.48
CA ALA A 41 -7.98 -9.71 -19.55
C ALA A 41 -7.14 -10.98 -19.62
N GLN A 42 -6.11 -10.95 -20.48
CA GLN A 42 -5.05 -11.95 -20.44
C GLN A 42 -4.54 -11.97 -18.99
N SER A 43 -4.60 -13.14 -18.36
CA SER A 43 -4.08 -13.33 -17.02
C SER A 43 -2.57 -13.06 -17.06
N VAL A 44 -2.15 -11.88 -16.61
CA VAL A 44 -0.73 -11.55 -16.48
C VAL A 44 -0.10 -12.54 -15.50
N VAL A 45 0.80 -13.37 -16.01
CA VAL A 45 1.59 -14.31 -15.21
C VAL A 45 2.73 -13.51 -14.57
N VAL A 46 2.90 -13.66 -13.27
CA VAL A 46 4.01 -13.04 -12.53
C VAL A 46 5.19 -14.02 -12.56
N ASP A 47 6.06 -13.86 -13.55
CA ASP A 47 7.30 -14.60 -13.74
C ASP A 47 8.52 -13.66 -13.71
N ASP A 48 9.72 -14.20 -13.93
CA ASP A 48 10.95 -13.39 -13.99
C ASP A 48 10.89 -12.36 -15.14
N ASN A 49 10.26 -12.68 -16.28
CA ASN A 49 10.12 -11.74 -17.38
C ASN A 49 9.27 -10.53 -16.98
N PHE A 50 8.17 -10.76 -16.27
CA PHE A 50 7.36 -9.69 -15.71
C PHE A 50 8.16 -8.82 -14.74
N ILE A 51 8.94 -9.43 -13.84
CA ILE A 51 9.77 -8.68 -12.89
C ILE A 51 10.87 -7.90 -13.61
N HIS A 52 11.55 -8.48 -14.59
CA HIS A 52 12.56 -7.76 -15.37
C HIS A 52 11.96 -6.57 -16.12
N LYS A 53 10.76 -6.72 -16.71
CA LYS A 53 10.05 -5.59 -17.32
C LYS A 53 9.77 -4.48 -16.31
N GLN A 54 9.37 -4.84 -15.08
CA GLN A 54 8.96 -3.86 -14.07
C GLN A 54 10.11 -3.28 -13.24
N PHE A 55 11.20 -4.00 -13.01
CA PHE A 55 12.25 -3.62 -12.05
C PHE A 55 13.68 -3.77 -12.59
N GLY A 56 13.88 -4.40 -13.75
CA GLY A 56 15.21 -4.63 -14.33
C GLY A 56 15.76 -6.04 -14.10
N GLU A 57 16.86 -6.36 -14.78
CA GLU A 57 17.45 -7.71 -14.82
C GLU A 57 18.16 -8.11 -13.53
N GLU A 58 18.41 -7.16 -12.63
CA GLU A 58 19.02 -7.43 -11.32
C GLU A 58 18.07 -8.11 -10.31
N PHE A 59 16.82 -8.39 -10.69
CA PHE A 59 15.79 -8.96 -9.83
C PHE A 59 15.37 -10.34 -10.30
N SER A 60 15.29 -11.29 -9.37
CA SER A 60 14.81 -12.66 -9.65
C SER A 60 13.78 -13.11 -8.64
N LEU A 61 12.77 -13.87 -9.08
CA LEU A 61 11.80 -14.48 -8.19
C LEU A 61 12.48 -15.47 -7.25
N THR A 62 12.07 -15.42 -5.99
CA THR A 62 12.42 -16.49 -5.07
C THR A 62 11.47 -17.67 -5.34
N PRO A 63 11.93 -18.95 -5.35
CA PRO A 63 11.07 -20.10 -5.64
C PRO A 63 9.83 -20.24 -4.75
N ALA A 64 9.87 -19.68 -3.53
CA ALA A 64 8.75 -19.67 -2.59
C ALA A 64 7.85 -18.42 -2.69
N SER A 65 8.12 -17.52 -3.64
CA SER A 65 7.42 -16.25 -3.76
C SER A 65 6.04 -16.44 -4.38
N THR A 66 5.01 -16.27 -3.56
CA THR A 66 3.64 -16.10 -4.04
C THR A 66 3.30 -14.61 -4.03
N PRO A 67 2.92 -14.01 -5.17
CA PRO A 67 2.48 -12.62 -5.20
C PRO A 67 1.24 -12.41 -4.33
N PHE A 68 1.21 -11.30 -3.60
CA PHE A 68 0.03 -10.86 -2.86
C PHE A 68 -0.62 -9.69 -3.57
N VAL A 69 -1.93 -9.78 -3.83
CA VAL A 69 -2.73 -8.73 -4.47
C VAL A 69 -3.72 -8.15 -3.46
N ARG A 70 -3.51 -6.88 -3.10
CA ARG A 70 -4.30 -6.12 -2.10
C ARG A 70 -4.11 -4.63 -2.37
N ASP A 71 -5.04 -3.79 -1.95
CA ASP A 71 -4.88 -2.33 -1.89
C ASP A 71 -3.92 -1.96 -0.74
N ILE A 72 -2.63 -1.79 -1.05
CA ILE A 72 -1.56 -1.55 -0.06
C ILE A 72 -1.53 -0.07 0.33
N ASP A 73 -1.81 0.82 -0.60
CA ASP A 73 -1.71 2.26 -0.37
C ASP A 73 -3.03 2.94 0.03
N GLY A 74 -4.14 2.22 -0.07
CA GLY A 74 -5.45 2.59 0.46
C GLY A 74 -6.29 3.45 -0.47
N ASP A 75 -5.99 3.44 -1.77
CA ASP A 75 -6.70 4.24 -2.77
C ASP A 75 -7.86 3.50 -3.47
N GLY A 76 -8.08 2.23 -3.12
CA GLY A 76 -9.11 1.37 -3.69
C GLY A 76 -8.70 0.64 -4.97
N VAL A 77 -7.47 0.79 -5.45
CA VAL A 77 -6.91 0.05 -6.60
C VAL A 77 -6.07 -1.13 -6.10
N GLU A 78 -6.10 -2.25 -6.82
CA GLU A 78 -5.28 -3.41 -6.45
C GLU A 78 -3.79 -3.14 -6.68
N ASP A 79 -3.01 -3.26 -5.61
CA ASP A 79 -1.55 -3.27 -5.65
C ASP A 79 -1.02 -4.69 -5.60
N MET A 80 0.29 -4.84 -5.83
CA MET A 80 0.96 -6.13 -5.76
C MET A 80 2.23 -6.07 -4.91
N VAL A 81 2.43 -7.11 -4.09
CA VAL A 81 3.62 -7.33 -3.27
C VAL A 81 4.25 -8.67 -3.63
N ILE A 82 5.53 -8.71 -3.92
CA ILE A 82 6.28 -9.92 -4.30
C ILE A 82 7.61 -9.97 -3.56
N VAL A 83 8.03 -11.16 -3.14
CA VAL A 83 9.38 -11.39 -2.63
C VAL A 83 10.32 -11.75 -3.79
N ALA A 84 11.45 -11.07 -3.87
CA ALA A 84 12.46 -11.30 -4.91
C ALA A 84 13.87 -11.29 -4.30
N ARG A 85 14.87 -11.54 -5.14
CA ARG A 85 16.28 -11.34 -4.81
C ARG A 85 16.92 -10.32 -5.72
N SER A 86 17.76 -9.44 -5.16
CA SER A 86 18.61 -8.53 -5.93
C SER A 86 19.90 -8.19 -5.19
N LYS A 87 21.04 -8.26 -5.89
CA LYS A 87 22.34 -7.84 -5.36
C LYS A 87 22.57 -6.34 -5.48
N LYS A 88 21.93 -5.70 -6.45
CA LYS A 88 22.11 -4.28 -6.78
C LYS A 88 20.75 -3.62 -6.99
N PRO A 89 19.92 -3.53 -5.94
CA PRO A 89 18.57 -3.00 -6.06
C PRO A 89 18.53 -1.52 -6.49
N MET A 90 19.66 -0.82 -6.49
CA MET A 90 19.76 0.59 -6.89
C MET A 90 20.07 0.80 -8.39
N LEU A 91 20.56 -0.22 -9.10
CA LEU A 91 21.18 -0.05 -10.41
C LEU A 91 20.20 0.50 -11.45
N ASP A 92 19.00 -0.09 -11.48
CA ASP A 92 18.01 0.13 -12.54
C ASP A 92 16.85 1.04 -12.08
N ALA A 93 16.99 1.68 -10.91
CA ALA A 93 15.92 2.45 -10.25
C ALA A 93 15.38 3.60 -11.10
N ALA A 94 16.28 4.32 -11.76
CA ALA A 94 15.92 5.41 -12.66
C ALA A 94 15.27 4.90 -13.95
N GLU A 95 15.86 3.87 -14.57
CA GLU A 95 15.39 3.30 -15.84
C GLU A 95 13.98 2.70 -15.71
N HIS A 96 13.73 1.97 -14.63
CA HIS A 96 12.43 1.34 -14.38
C HIS A 96 11.52 2.17 -13.46
N SER A 97 11.89 3.40 -13.10
CA SER A 97 11.05 4.33 -12.32
C SER A 97 10.52 3.75 -10.99
N TYR A 98 11.37 3.05 -10.24
CA TYR A 98 11.06 2.58 -8.89
C TYR A 98 11.91 3.30 -7.84
N LYS A 99 11.44 3.29 -6.60
CA LYS A 99 12.16 3.86 -5.46
C LYS A 99 12.67 2.73 -4.56
N VAL A 100 13.95 2.75 -4.25
CA VAL A 100 14.48 1.89 -3.19
C VAL A 100 14.24 2.57 -1.84
N VAL A 101 13.74 1.81 -0.86
CA VAL A 101 13.45 2.30 0.49
C VAL A 101 13.92 1.30 1.53
N ASP A 102 14.32 1.81 2.68
CA ASP A 102 14.78 1.01 3.81
C ASP A 102 14.02 1.40 5.08
N PRO A 103 12.78 0.93 5.23
CA PRO A 103 11.95 1.30 6.37
C PRO A 103 12.51 0.74 7.68
N PHE A 104 13.25 -0.37 7.65
CA PHE A 104 13.88 -0.97 8.81
C PHE A 104 14.95 -0.04 9.39
N TYR A 105 15.94 0.37 8.60
CA TYR A 105 16.96 1.30 9.08
C TYR A 105 16.44 2.74 9.22
N ASP A 106 15.39 3.16 8.49
CA ASP A 106 14.68 4.43 8.71
C ASP A 106 14.11 4.50 10.13
N PHE A 107 13.51 3.41 10.61
CA PHE A 107 13.00 3.33 11.98
C PHE A 107 14.09 3.57 13.04
N TYR A 108 15.33 3.15 12.77
CA TYR A 108 16.48 3.36 13.67
C TYR A 108 17.29 4.65 13.38
N GLY A 109 16.85 5.47 12.42
CA GLY A 109 17.47 6.77 12.10
C GLY A 109 18.61 6.73 11.07
N TYR A 110 18.79 5.63 10.35
CA TYR A 110 19.84 5.44 9.34
C TYR A 110 19.32 5.10 7.94
N GLY A 111 18.04 5.39 7.65
CA GLY A 111 17.32 4.88 6.47
C GLY A 111 17.67 5.48 5.11
N ASP A 112 18.91 5.93 4.86
CA ASP A 112 19.35 6.27 3.50
C ASP A 112 19.71 4.98 2.74
N PRO A 113 18.91 4.55 1.75
CA PRO A 113 19.14 3.30 1.03
C PRO A 113 20.46 3.28 0.26
N LYS A 114 21.04 4.44 -0.06
CA LYS A 114 22.36 4.52 -0.71
C LYS A 114 23.48 4.06 0.21
N LEU A 115 23.30 4.21 1.52
CA LEU A 115 24.23 3.72 2.53
C LEU A 115 23.89 2.28 2.91
N THR A 116 22.63 2.03 3.24
CA THR A 116 22.20 0.78 3.85
C THR A 116 22.09 -0.38 2.87
N SER A 117 22.06 -0.14 1.54
CA SER A 117 22.10 -1.23 0.55
C SER A 117 23.34 -2.13 0.66
N THR A 118 24.37 -1.69 1.40
CA THR A 118 25.58 -2.47 1.68
C THR A 118 25.50 -3.32 2.95
N PHE A 119 24.45 -3.16 3.76
CA PHE A 119 24.31 -3.79 5.10
C PHE A 119 23.55 -5.13 5.08
N GLY A 120 23.25 -5.66 3.89
CA GLY A 120 22.41 -6.85 3.73
C GLY A 120 22.91 -8.10 4.46
N SER A 121 21.99 -9.02 4.76
CA SER A 121 22.30 -10.28 5.46
C SER A 121 23.31 -11.12 4.67
N GLU A 122 24.28 -11.71 5.38
CA GLU A 122 25.22 -12.69 4.83
C GLU A 122 24.67 -14.13 4.87
N GLU A 123 23.55 -14.35 5.57
CA GLU A 123 22.92 -15.66 5.66
C GLU A 123 22.29 -16.05 4.32
N LEU A 124 22.64 -17.23 3.78
CA LEU A 124 22.24 -17.65 2.42
C LEU A 124 20.72 -17.55 2.16
N MET A 125 19.91 -17.86 3.17
CA MET A 125 18.46 -17.86 3.08
C MET A 125 17.88 -16.45 3.00
N GLU A 126 18.54 -15.46 3.60
CA GLU A 126 18.08 -14.07 3.70
C GLU A 126 18.84 -13.12 2.77
N LYS A 127 20.01 -13.56 2.30
CA LYS A 127 20.92 -12.74 1.51
C LYS A 127 20.26 -12.28 0.23
N ASN A 128 20.35 -10.98 0.00
CA ASN A 128 19.79 -10.29 -1.15
C ASN A 128 18.26 -10.35 -1.25
N LEU A 129 17.53 -10.72 -0.19
CA LEU A 129 16.06 -10.66 -0.21
C LEU A 129 15.57 -9.22 -0.25
N VAL A 130 14.59 -8.97 -1.10
CA VAL A 130 13.89 -7.70 -1.23
C VAL A 130 12.39 -7.92 -1.35
N VAL A 131 11.60 -6.92 -0.96
CA VAL A 131 10.15 -6.89 -1.23
C VAL A 131 9.88 -5.88 -2.33
N LEU A 132 9.33 -6.35 -3.44
CA LEU A 132 8.88 -5.53 -4.55
C LEU A 132 7.43 -5.13 -4.31
N VAL A 133 7.12 -3.86 -4.50
CA VAL A 133 5.73 -3.37 -4.44
C VAL A 133 5.41 -2.55 -5.68
N ILE A 134 4.28 -2.85 -6.31
CA ILE A 134 3.70 -2.08 -7.40
C ILE A 134 2.40 -1.49 -6.90
N HIS A 135 2.32 -0.16 -6.83
CA HIS A 135 1.05 0.52 -6.63
C HIS A 135 0.30 0.62 -7.96
N GLY A 136 -0.89 0.04 -8.02
CA GLY A 136 -1.70 -0.07 -9.20
C GLY A 136 -2.20 1.28 -9.73
N ALA A 137 -2.67 1.28 -10.97
CA ALA A 137 -3.28 2.45 -11.59
C ALA A 137 -4.45 2.05 -12.50
N GLY A 138 -5.54 2.80 -12.38
CA GLY A 138 -6.71 2.66 -13.24
C GLY A 138 -7.35 1.25 -13.19
N PRO A 139 -8.12 0.88 -14.23
CA PRO A 139 -8.82 -0.41 -14.27
C PRO A 139 -7.90 -1.63 -14.30
N GLU A 140 -6.70 -1.49 -14.86
CA GLU A 140 -5.71 -2.57 -14.95
C GLU A 140 -4.93 -2.78 -13.65
N ALA A 141 -5.05 -1.84 -12.70
CA ALA A 141 -4.45 -1.90 -11.37
C ALA A 141 -2.93 -2.16 -11.44
N TRP A 142 -2.40 -3.10 -10.66
CA TRP A 142 -0.96 -3.46 -10.68
C TRP A 142 -0.44 -3.97 -12.03
N ARG A 143 -1.33 -4.38 -12.94
CA ARG A 143 -0.97 -4.89 -14.27
C ARG A 143 -0.74 -3.77 -15.28
N SER A 144 -1.03 -2.52 -14.91
CA SER A 144 -0.80 -1.36 -15.76
C SER A 144 0.66 -1.28 -16.22
N ASP A 145 0.87 -0.96 -17.50
CA ASP A 145 2.20 -0.63 -18.03
C ASP A 145 2.77 0.67 -17.44
N SER A 146 1.91 1.51 -16.85
CA SER A 146 2.26 2.73 -16.15
C SER A 146 1.64 2.73 -14.75
N PRO A 147 2.18 1.93 -13.81
CA PRO A 147 1.71 1.91 -12.44
C PRO A 147 1.93 3.26 -11.77
N LYS A 148 1.15 3.56 -10.72
CA LYS A 148 1.20 4.82 -9.98
C LYS A 148 2.56 5.04 -9.33
N ALA A 149 3.12 3.97 -8.76
CA ALA A 149 4.45 3.97 -8.17
C ALA A 149 4.99 2.54 -8.04
N LYS A 150 6.32 2.41 -7.97
CA LYS A 150 7.01 1.15 -7.70
C LYS A 150 8.04 1.33 -6.60
N PHE A 151 8.18 0.33 -5.75
CA PHE A 151 9.10 0.33 -4.62
C PHE A 151 9.87 -0.97 -4.50
N VAL A 152 11.13 -0.85 -4.09
CA VAL A 152 11.99 -1.96 -3.69
C VAL A 152 12.34 -1.74 -2.23
N ILE A 153 11.82 -2.59 -1.35
CA ILE A 153 12.07 -2.53 0.08
C ILE A 153 13.23 -3.47 0.40
N ILE A 154 14.30 -2.93 0.98
CA ILE A 154 15.53 -3.66 1.29
C ILE A 154 15.68 -3.86 2.81
N ASN A 155 16.60 -4.74 3.21
CA ASN A 155 17.04 -4.96 4.60
C ASN A 155 15.92 -5.31 5.58
N VAL A 156 14.86 -5.93 5.10
CA VAL A 156 13.82 -6.48 5.97
C VAL A 156 14.25 -7.90 6.38
N PRO A 157 14.45 -8.19 7.67
CA PRO A 157 14.92 -9.50 8.11
C PRO A 157 13.75 -10.51 8.17
N PHE A 158 13.38 -11.11 7.04
CA PHE A 158 12.26 -12.06 7.00
C PHE A 158 12.65 -13.43 6.44
N LYS A 159 12.02 -14.48 6.97
CA LYS A 159 11.91 -15.79 6.33
C LYS A 159 10.67 -15.91 5.47
N LYS A 160 9.61 -15.20 5.86
CA LYS A 160 8.31 -15.25 5.20
C LYS A 160 7.62 -13.90 5.27
N VAL A 161 6.96 -13.54 4.17
CA VAL A 161 6.10 -12.36 4.09
C VAL A 161 4.65 -12.80 3.90
N THR A 162 3.73 -12.09 4.55
CA THR A 162 2.30 -12.18 4.29
C THR A 162 1.69 -10.79 4.23
N VAL A 163 0.60 -10.61 3.48
CA VAL A 163 -0.15 -9.36 3.48
C VAL A 163 -1.50 -9.55 4.17
N ARG A 164 -1.75 -8.77 5.23
CA ARG A 164 -3.01 -8.82 6.01
C ARG A 164 -3.37 -7.42 6.54
N ARG A 165 -4.61 -7.27 7.03
CA ARG A 165 -5.06 -6.01 7.63
C ARG A 165 -4.30 -5.71 8.92
N LEU A 166 -3.82 -4.48 9.04
CA LEU A 166 -3.20 -3.90 10.23
C LEU A 166 -4.13 -2.82 10.77
N GLN A 167 -4.50 -2.94 12.05
CA GLN A 167 -5.22 -1.89 12.77
C GLN A 167 -4.20 -0.88 13.32
N LEU A 168 -4.12 0.29 12.71
CA LEU A 168 -3.45 1.44 13.31
C LEU A 168 -4.44 2.20 14.20
N ARG A 169 -3.94 3.03 15.12
CA ARG A 169 -4.77 3.76 16.10
C ARG A 169 -5.97 4.49 15.48
N LYS A 170 -5.80 5.10 14.31
CA LYS A 170 -6.82 5.94 13.65
C LYS A 170 -7.39 5.35 12.36
N ARG A 171 -6.82 4.27 11.82
CA ARG A 171 -7.24 3.68 10.54
C ARG A 171 -6.83 2.22 10.40
N GLN A 172 -7.50 1.49 9.52
CA GLN A 172 -7.06 0.19 9.06
C GLN A 172 -6.30 0.36 7.74
N VAL A 173 -5.19 -0.34 7.58
CA VAL A 173 -4.40 -0.41 6.33
C VAL A 173 -4.04 -1.87 6.05
N ASN A 174 -3.67 -2.20 4.81
CA ASN A 174 -3.00 -3.47 4.56
C ASN A 174 -1.52 -3.32 4.90
N GLY A 175 -1.00 -4.28 5.67
CA GLY A 175 0.40 -4.35 6.07
C GLY A 175 1.09 -5.58 5.48
N ILE A 176 2.36 -5.44 5.18
CA ILE A 176 3.30 -6.48 4.78
C ILE A 176 3.95 -6.99 6.08
N PHE A 177 3.49 -8.13 6.57
CA PHE A 177 4.00 -8.76 7.79
C PHE A 177 5.17 -9.65 7.46
N ALA A 178 6.27 -9.42 8.16
CA ALA A 178 7.51 -10.17 8.06
C ALA A 178 7.65 -11.07 9.30
N GLU A 179 7.70 -12.38 9.06
CA GLU A 179 8.08 -13.38 10.07
C GLU A 179 9.60 -13.45 10.08
N GLU A 180 10.22 -13.02 11.19
CA GLU A 180 11.67 -12.86 11.28
C GLU A 180 12.35 -14.18 11.66
N ALA A 181 13.57 -14.39 11.15
CA ALA A 181 14.29 -15.64 11.35
C ALA A 181 14.69 -15.93 12.79
N ASN A 182 15.01 -14.87 13.52
CA ASN A 182 15.55 -14.93 14.86
C ASN A 182 14.46 -14.51 15.85
N SER A 183 14.06 -15.44 16.70
CA SER A 183 13.01 -15.28 17.72
C SER A 183 13.26 -14.14 18.73
N SER A 184 14.45 -13.54 18.72
CA SER A 184 14.83 -12.44 19.62
C SER A 184 14.39 -11.06 19.12
N ALA A 185 14.15 -10.88 17.81
CA ALA A 185 13.72 -9.60 17.24
C ALA A 185 12.19 -9.44 17.18
N GLY A 186 11.45 -10.56 17.17
CA GLY A 186 9.99 -10.58 17.02
C GLY A 186 9.55 -10.41 15.55
N ASP A 187 8.26 -10.63 15.27
CA ASP A 187 7.71 -10.34 13.95
C ASP A 187 7.73 -8.82 13.69
N SER A 188 7.62 -8.42 12.44
CA SER A 188 7.48 -7.01 12.09
C SER A 188 6.42 -6.76 11.03
N VAL A 189 6.02 -5.51 10.90
CA VAL A 189 5.10 -5.07 9.86
C VAL A 189 5.63 -3.85 9.14
N ILE A 190 5.49 -3.86 7.82
CA ILE A 190 5.74 -2.74 6.94
C ILE A 190 4.41 -2.27 6.36
N PHE A 191 4.12 -0.99 6.44
CA PHE A 191 2.85 -0.44 5.96
C PHE A 191 3.04 0.93 5.31
N TRP A 192 2.12 1.28 4.42
CA TRP A 192 2.10 2.61 3.80
C TRP A 192 1.50 3.65 4.76
N ASP A 193 2.23 4.72 5.04
CA ASP A 193 1.74 5.81 5.89
C ASP A 193 0.90 6.87 5.13
N GLY A 194 0.77 6.73 3.80
CA GLY A 194 0.17 7.72 2.90
C GLY A 194 1.23 8.48 2.10
N LYS A 195 2.51 8.34 2.45
CA LYS A 195 3.65 9.01 1.81
C LYS A 195 4.85 8.09 1.59
N GLN A 196 5.11 7.18 2.53
CA GLN A 196 6.25 6.26 2.51
C GLN A 196 5.92 4.97 3.26
N TYR A 197 6.73 3.94 3.04
CA TYR A 197 6.68 2.72 3.84
C TYR A 197 7.30 2.94 5.22
N LYS A 198 6.64 2.41 6.25
CA LYS A 198 7.07 2.45 7.63
C LYS A 198 7.21 1.05 8.18
N TYR A 199 8.31 0.82 8.89
CA TYR A 199 8.55 -0.39 9.66
C TYR A 199 8.05 -0.20 11.09
N GLN A 200 7.50 -1.27 11.65
CA GLN A 200 7.14 -1.34 13.05
C GLN A 200 7.42 -2.76 13.56
N PRO A 201 8.24 -2.92 14.61
CA PRO A 201 8.39 -4.20 15.27
C PRO A 201 7.09 -4.56 15.99
N LEU A 202 6.67 -5.81 15.86
CA LEU A 202 5.58 -6.39 16.63
C LEU A 202 6.26 -7.08 17.81
N GLY A 203 6.10 -6.51 19.01
CA GLY A 203 6.71 -7.08 20.21
C GLY A 203 6.41 -8.58 20.34
N THR A 204 7.34 -9.34 20.90
CA THR A 204 7.11 -10.73 21.29
C THR A 204 6.02 -10.72 22.37
N GLY A 205 4.79 -11.03 21.98
CA GLY A 205 3.67 -11.07 22.90
C GLY A 205 3.86 -12.20 23.91
N ASN A 206 4.46 -11.90 25.06
CA ASN A 206 3.98 -12.44 26.32
C ASN A 206 2.91 -11.48 26.84
N SER A 207 1.71 -11.56 26.27
CA SER A 207 0.50 -11.11 26.96
C SER A 207 0.01 -12.28 27.81
N ASP A 208 0.72 -12.55 28.90
CA ASP A 208 0.16 -13.29 30.04
C ASP A 208 -0.18 -12.23 31.10
N ASP A 209 -1.46 -11.88 31.14
CA ASP A 209 -2.15 -11.51 32.39
C ASP A 209 -2.35 -12.78 33.23
#